data_AF-A0A0M2VB40-F1
#
_entry.id   AF-A0A0M2VB40-F1
#
_cell.length_a   1.000
_cell.length_b   1.000
_cell.length_c   1.000
_cell.angle_alpha   90.00
_cell.angle_beta   90.00
_cell.angle_gamma   90.00
#
_symmetry.space_group_name_H-M   'P 1'
#
loop_
_entity.id
_entity.type
_entity.pdbx_description
1 polymer ?
#
loop_
_entity_poly.entity_id
_entity_poly.type
_entity_poly.pdbx_seq_one_letter_code
_entity_poly.pdbx_strand_id
1 'polypeptide(L)'
;MESLVDACRDAVQPLPGSVVYCDLAFGFAEHTGIYLGGGRIAHLNGNGIIESVDQHDFVKGTPSIRIVVSARNTSAVGCGKVAERARTMLGSRRRYNFILNNCHQFTAGCLTGDVENANSFLWMVKFEAEKKLRADSWRAWR
;
A
#
# COMPACT_ATOMS: atom_id res chain seq x y z
N MET A 1 26.77 8.50 -0.34
CA MET A 1 26.65 7.85 0.98
C MET A 1 25.76 8.64 1.94
N GLU A 2 25.57 9.95 1.74
CA GLU A 2 24.62 10.77 2.52
C GLU A 2 23.14 10.40 2.28
N SER A 3 22.78 9.95 1.07
CA SER A 3 21.38 9.63 0.69
C SER A 3 20.76 8.43 1.41
N LEU A 4 21.56 7.48 1.91
CA LEU A 4 21.07 6.31 2.63
C LEU A 4 20.83 6.61 4.11
N VAL A 5 21.70 7.44 4.70
CA VAL A 5 21.60 7.83 6.11
C VAL A 5 20.41 8.76 6.34
N ASP A 6 20.14 9.66 5.39
CA ASP A 6 19.00 10.58 5.44
C ASP A 6 17.66 9.84 5.27
N ALA A 7 17.60 8.88 4.34
CA ALA A 7 16.44 8.03 4.15
C ALA A 7 16.08 7.18 5.40
N CYS A 8 17.07 6.80 6.21
CA CYS A 8 16.84 6.09 7.47
C CYS A 8 16.39 7.02 8.62
N ARG A 9 16.77 8.30 8.61
CA ARG A 9 16.32 9.29 9.61
C ARG A 9 14.84 9.64 9.46
N ASP A 10 14.34 9.59 8.23
CA ASP A 10 12.97 9.94 7.86
C ASP A 10 12.03 8.73 7.71
N ALA A 11 12.49 7.53 8.09
CA ALA A 11 11.70 6.32 8.05
C ALA A 11 10.64 6.27 9.17
N VAL A 12 9.46 5.75 8.85
CA VAL A 12 8.31 5.71 9.76
C VAL A 12 7.81 4.27 9.96
N GLN A 13 7.18 4.01 11.10
CA GLN A 13 6.40 2.79 11.30
C GLN A 13 4.95 3.02 10.85
N PRO A 14 4.37 2.17 9.99
CA PRO A 14 3.00 2.32 9.55
C PRO A 14 2.01 2.11 10.70
N LEU A 15 0.87 2.79 10.58
CA LEU A 15 -0.28 2.62 11.47
C LEU A 15 -1.31 1.73 10.80
N PRO A 16 -2.12 0.94 11.52
CA PRO A 16 -3.19 0.16 10.89
C PRO A 16 -4.04 1.04 9.95
N GLY A 17 -4.14 0.61 8.70
CA GLY A 17 -4.83 1.33 7.63
C GLY A 17 -3.96 2.31 6.86
N SER A 18 -2.65 2.39 7.14
CA SER A 18 -1.69 3.06 6.26
C SER A 18 -1.68 2.39 4.89
N VAL A 19 -1.60 3.21 3.85
CA VAL A 19 -1.28 2.73 2.51
C VAL A 19 0.21 2.46 2.48
N VAL A 20 0.57 1.30 1.92
CA VAL A 20 1.95 0.95 1.63
C VAL A 20 2.10 0.64 0.15
N TYR A 21 3.25 0.97 -0.43
CA TYR A 21 3.58 0.53 -1.78
C TYR A 21 5.07 0.33 -1.94
N CYS A 22 5.44 -0.49 -2.92
CA CYS A 22 6.80 -0.57 -3.42
C CYS A 22 6.82 -0.15 -4.89
N ASP A 23 7.83 0.65 -5.24
CA ASP A 23 8.03 1.16 -6.61
C ASP A 23 9.02 0.23 -7.32
N LEU A 24 8.63 -0.31 -8.47
CA LEU A 24 9.46 -1.14 -9.32
C LEU A 24 10.07 -0.26 -10.40
N ALA A 25 11.41 -0.19 -10.40
CA ALA A 25 12.23 0.23 -11.53
C ALA A 25 11.72 1.51 -12.22
N PHE A 26 11.70 2.65 -11.54
CA PHE A 26 11.32 3.96 -12.12
C PHE A 26 9.85 4.03 -12.60
N GLY A 27 8.90 3.48 -11.85
CA GLY A 27 7.45 3.59 -12.14
C GLY A 27 6.93 2.64 -13.22
N PHE A 28 7.72 1.66 -13.66
CA PHE A 28 7.29 0.68 -14.67
C PHE A 28 6.41 -0.43 -14.08
N ALA A 29 6.48 -0.67 -12.77
CA ALA A 29 5.47 -1.42 -12.06
C ALA A 29 5.34 -0.90 -10.63
N GLU A 30 4.14 -0.97 -10.07
CA GLU A 30 3.87 -0.46 -8.72
C GLU A 30 2.99 -1.49 -8.02
N HIS A 31 3.27 -1.75 -6.74
CA HIS A 31 2.45 -2.68 -5.96
C HIS A 31 2.00 -2.03 -4.67
N THR A 32 0.68 -1.95 -4.47
CA THR A 32 0.06 -1.30 -3.32
C THR A 32 -0.63 -2.30 -2.39
N GLY A 33 -0.68 -1.95 -1.11
CA GLY A 33 -1.43 -2.68 -0.09
C GLY A 33 -1.82 -1.80 1.09
N ILE A 34 -2.47 -2.42 2.07
CA ILE A 34 -2.91 -1.80 3.31
C ILE A 34 -2.22 -2.48 4.49
N TYR A 35 -1.56 -1.69 5.34
CA TYR A 35 -0.99 -2.21 6.58
C TYR A 35 -2.09 -2.58 7.58
N LEU A 36 -2.06 -3.80 8.09
CA LEU A 36 -3.07 -4.33 9.02
C LEU A 36 -2.69 -4.17 10.50
N GLY A 37 -1.45 -3.79 10.79
CA GLY A 37 -0.86 -3.93 12.13
C GLY A 37 -0.09 -5.24 12.29
N GLY A 38 0.76 -5.32 13.31
CA GLY A 38 1.53 -6.53 13.64
C GLY A 38 2.48 -7.00 12.54
N GLY A 39 3.01 -6.08 11.73
CA GLY A 39 3.92 -6.43 10.62
C GLY A 39 3.22 -7.03 9.40
N ARG A 40 1.88 -7.00 9.33
CA ARG A 40 1.09 -7.62 8.26
C ARG A 40 0.56 -6.61 7.25
N ILE A 41 0.58 -6.97 5.97
CA ILE A 41 0.12 -6.17 4.84
C ILE A 41 -0.94 -6.98 4.08
N ALA A 42 -2.12 -6.40 3.88
CA ALA A 42 -3.09 -6.94 2.94
C ALA A 42 -2.79 -6.41 1.53
N HIS A 43 -2.77 -7.30 0.55
CA HIS A 43 -2.66 -6.92 -0.86
C HIS A 43 -3.36 -7.95 -1.75
N LEU A 44 -3.64 -7.55 -2.99
CA LEU A 44 -4.03 -8.48 -4.04
C LEU A 44 -2.78 -9.08 -4.68
N ASN A 45 -2.67 -10.40 -4.73
CA ASN A 45 -1.52 -11.09 -5.30
C ASN A 45 -1.68 -11.40 -6.79
N GLY A 46 -0.64 -11.97 -7.40
CA GLY A 46 -0.62 -12.32 -8.82
C GLY A 46 -1.65 -13.37 -9.25
N ASN A 47 -2.20 -14.14 -8.30
CA ASN A 47 -3.25 -15.12 -8.55
C ASN A 47 -4.66 -14.52 -8.42
N GLY A 48 -4.76 -13.22 -8.14
CA GLY A 48 -6.03 -12.52 -7.91
C GLY A 48 -6.66 -12.81 -6.55
N ILE A 49 -5.87 -13.23 -5.57
CA ILE A 49 -6.31 -13.50 -4.19
C ILE A 49 -5.85 -12.35 -3.30
N ILE A 50 -6.74 -11.86 -2.45
CA ILE A 50 -6.39 -10.89 -1.42
C ILE A 50 -5.82 -11.66 -0.24
N GLU A 51 -4.55 -11.46 0.07
CA GLU A 51 -3.85 -12.17 1.13
C GLU A 51 -3.17 -11.21 2.11
N SER A 52 -2.80 -11.75 3.26
CA SER A 52 -2.02 -11.07 4.29
C SER A 52 -0.62 -11.64 4.25
N VAL A 53 0.40 -10.78 4.14
CA VAL A 53 1.81 -11.16 4.10
C VAL A 53 2.64 -10.27 5.03
N ASP A 54 3.89 -10.63 5.27
CA ASP A 54 4.84 -9.73 5.92
C ASP A 54 5.53 -8.82 4.90
N GLN A 55 6.46 -7.98 5.37
CA GLN A 55 7.21 -7.06 4.52
C GLN A 55 8.06 -7.78 3.46
N HIS A 56 8.67 -8.91 3.82
CA HIS A 56 9.55 -9.66 2.93
C HIS A 56 8.76 -10.24 1.76
N ASP A 57 7.63 -10.87 2.05
CA ASP A 57 6.78 -11.47 1.03
C ASP A 57 6.06 -10.42 0.17
N PHE A 58 5.76 -9.23 0.72
CA PHE A 58 5.15 -8.13 -0.04
C PHE A 58 6.05 -7.60 -1.18
N VAL A 59 7.36 -7.59 -0.99
CA VAL A 59 8.33 -7.16 -2.02
C VAL A 59 8.91 -8.33 -2.82
N LYS A 60 8.56 -9.58 -2.47
CA LYS A 60 9.10 -10.77 -3.13
C LYS A 60 8.65 -10.81 -4.59
N GLY A 61 9.61 -10.97 -5.49
CA GLY A 61 9.35 -10.92 -6.94
C GLY A 61 9.29 -9.50 -7.51
N THR A 62 9.55 -8.49 -6.68
CA THR A 62 9.76 -7.11 -7.13
C THR A 62 11.26 -6.79 -7.13
N PRO A 63 11.83 -6.11 -8.14
CA PRO A 63 13.12 -5.43 -8.03
C PRO A 63 13.15 -4.28 -7.00
N SER A 64 12.11 -4.08 -6.20
CA SER A 64 12.06 -2.98 -5.24
C SER A 64 12.88 -3.29 -3.99
N ILE A 65 13.61 -2.28 -3.53
CA ILE A 65 14.49 -2.39 -2.35
C ILE A 65 13.76 -1.93 -1.08
N ARG A 66 12.67 -1.17 -1.21
CA ARG A 66 12.02 -0.49 -0.07
C ARG A 66 10.51 -0.37 -0.22
N ILE A 67 9.82 -0.53 0.90
CA ILE A 67 8.40 -0.21 1.05
C ILE A 67 8.26 1.24 1.51
N VAL A 68 7.31 1.96 0.92
CA VAL A 68 6.97 3.34 1.23
C VAL A 68 5.60 3.39 1.89
N VAL A 69 5.42 4.26 2.88
CA VAL A 69 4.26 4.38 3.77
C VAL A 69 3.62 5.75 3.60
N SER A 70 2.28 5.80 3.59
CA SER A 70 1.51 7.05 3.63
C SER A 70 1.78 7.83 4.90
N ALA A 71 2.19 9.09 4.76
CA ALA A 71 2.56 9.95 5.87
C ALA A 71 1.96 11.36 5.73
N ARG A 72 1.96 12.07 6.86
CA ARG A 72 1.71 13.50 6.99
C ARG A 72 2.96 14.14 7.59
N ASN A 73 3.63 14.99 6.82
CA ASN A 73 4.98 15.49 7.07
C ASN A 73 6.01 14.36 7.33
N THR A 74 6.27 14.05 8.59
CA THR A 74 7.26 13.06 9.06
C THR A 74 6.62 11.91 9.84
N SER A 75 5.28 11.85 9.89
CA SER A 75 4.54 10.88 10.70
C SER A 75 3.66 10.01 9.82
N ALA A 76 3.68 8.69 10.01
CA ALA A 76 2.76 7.79 9.31
C ALA A 76 1.30 8.14 9.61
N VAL A 77 0.43 7.97 8.62
CA VAL A 77 -1.02 8.11 8.76
C VAL A 77 -1.71 6.82 8.35
N GLY A 78 -2.81 6.49 9.03
CA GLY A 78 -3.62 5.31 8.79
C GLY A 78 -5.01 5.49 9.40
N CYS A 79 -5.92 4.58 9.08
CA CYS A 79 -7.29 4.61 9.60
C CYS A 79 -7.77 3.19 9.93
N GLY A 80 -8.24 2.98 11.17
CA GLY A 80 -8.74 1.68 11.63
C GLY A 80 -9.83 1.09 10.73
N LYS A 81 -10.73 1.92 10.19
CA LYS A 81 -11.78 1.50 9.25
C LYS A 81 -11.21 1.01 7.91
N VAL A 82 -10.12 1.60 7.44
CA VAL A 82 -9.41 1.16 6.23
C VAL A 82 -8.77 -0.21 6.48
N ALA A 83 -8.12 -0.40 7.63
CA ALA A 83 -7.56 -1.69 8.03
C ALA A 83 -8.65 -2.77 8.16
N GLU A 84 -9.79 -2.42 8.76
CA GLU A 84 -10.93 -3.32 8.91
C GLU A 84 -11.47 -3.77 7.56
N ARG A 85 -11.71 -2.85 6.62
CA ARG A 85 -12.12 -3.19 5.25
C ARG A 85 -11.11 -4.10 4.54
N ALA A 86 -9.81 -3.85 4.73
CA ALA A 86 -8.79 -4.73 4.18
C ALA A 86 -8.86 -6.14 4.79
N ARG A 87 -9.10 -6.27 6.10
CA ARG A 87 -9.26 -7.57 6.78
C ARG A 87 -10.48 -8.34 6.30
N THR A 88 -11.63 -7.68 6.11
CA THR A 88 -12.87 -8.37 5.68
C THR A 88 -12.77 -8.92 4.25
N MET A 89 -11.84 -8.41 3.45
CA MET A 89 -11.63 -8.86 2.07
C MET A 89 -10.59 -9.98 1.94
N LEU A 90 -9.86 -10.34 3.00
CA LEU A 90 -8.88 -11.42 2.98
C LEU A 90 -9.51 -12.75 2.50
N GLY A 91 -8.79 -13.48 1.65
CA GLY A 91 -9.25 -14.73 1.03
C GLY A 91 -10.20 -14.55 -0.16
N SER A 92 -10.68 -13.33 -0.41
CA SER A 92 -11.54 -13.06 -1.57
C SER A 92 -10.75 -13.09 -2.88
N ARG A 93 -11.42 -13.54 -3.95
CA ARG A 93 -10.85 -13.62 -5.29
C ARG A 93 -11.43 -12.56 -6.20
N ARG A 94 -10.59 -11.88 -6.99
CA ARG A 94 -11.00 -10.92 -8.01
C ARG A 94 -10.84 -11.54 -9.41
N ARG A 95 -11.83 -11.32 -10.29
CA ARG A 95 -11.78 -11.80 -11.68
C ARG A 95 -10.72 -11.03 -12.46
N TYR A 96 -9.96 -11.79 -13.25
CA TYR A 96 -8.67 -11.41 -13.83
C TYR A 96 -8.84 -10.47 -15.02
N ASN A 97 -8.07 -9.37 -15.07
CA ASN A 97 -7.78 -8.66 -16.33
C ASN A 97 -6.41 -7.96 -16.35
N PHE A 98 -5.93 -7.30 -15.29
CA PHE A 98 -4.52 -6.85 -15.18
C PHE A 98 -4.13 -6.69 -13.69
N ILE A 99 -3.12 -7.43 -13.22
CA ILE A 99 -2.79 -7.59 -11.78
C ILE A 99 -2.40 -6.26 -11.10
N LEU A 100 -1.57 -5.44 -11.75
CA LEU A 100 -1.13 -4.14 -11.21
C LEU A 100 -2.32 -3.18 -11.03
N ASN A 101 -3.21 -3.13 -12.02
CA ASN A 101 -4.41 -2.30 -11.95
C ASN A 101 -5.30 -2.71 -10.77
N ASN A 102 -5.40 -4.01 -10.51
CA ASN A 102 -6.31 -4.53 -9.49
C ASN A 102 -5.77 -4.38 -8.05
N CYS A 103 -4.44 -4.33 -7.83
CA CYS A 103 -3.91 -4.06 -6.48
C CYS A 103 -4.16 -2.61 -6.06
N HIS A 104 -4.11 -1.67 -7.02
CA HIS A 104 -4.49 -0.28 -6.82
C HIS A 104 -5.99 -0.14 -6.55
N GLN A 105 -6.83 -0.83 -7.32
CA GLN A 105 -8.29 -0.83 -7.08
C GLN A 105 -8.65 -1.39 -5.71
N PHE A 106 -8.00 -2.47 -5.29
CA PHE A 106 -8.17 -3.05 -3.95
C PHE A 106 -7.82 -2.03 -2.87
N THR A 107 -6.65 -1.40 -2.98
CA THR A 107 -6.14 -0.43 -2.00
C THR A 107 -7.05 0.80 -1.94
N ALA A 108 -7.45 1.33 -3.09
CA ALA A 108 -8.39 2.43 -3.19
C ALA A 108 -9.77 2.07 -2.63
N GLY A 109 -10.26 0.85 -2.88
CA GLY A 109 -11.53 0.38 -2.32
C GLY A 109 -11.49 0.27 -0.79
N CYS A 110 -10.34 -0.08 -0.23
CA CYS A 110 -10.13 -0.02 1.21
C CYS A 110 -10.14 1.43 1.74
N LEU A 111 -9.68 2.42 0.97
CA LEU A 111 -9.72 3.84 1.35
C LEU A 111 -11.13 4.43 1.26
N THR A 112 -11.82 4.17 0.13
CA THR A 112 -13.10 4.78 -0.20
C THR A 112 -14.30 4.06 0.42
N GLY A 113 -14.18 2.74 0.62
CA GLY A 113 -15.31 1.85 0.89
C GLY A 113 -16.04 1.38 -0.37
N ASP A 114 -15.58 1.81 -1.56
CA ASP A 114 -16.15 1.40 -2.84
C ASP A 114 -15.25 0.34 -3.49
N VAL A 115 -15.70 -0.91 -3.44
CA VAL A 115 -14.92 -2.07 -3.89
C VAL A 115 -14.90 -2.27 -5.41
N GLU A 116 -15.77 -1.57 -6.16
CA GLU A 116 -15.88 -1.65 -7.62
C GLU A 116 -15.32 -0.38 -8.31
N ASN A 117 -14.55 0.42 -7.57
CA ASN A 117 -13.94 1.65 -8.06
C ASN A 117 -13.00 1.41 -9.25
N ALA A 118 -12.83 2.44 -10.09
CA ALA A 118 -11.97 2.39 -11.26
C ALA A 118 -10.49 2.78 -10.99
N ASN A 119 -10.07 2.91 -9.73
CA ASN A 119 -8.76 3.47 -9.38
C ASN A 119 -7.62 2.49 -9.64
N SER A 120 -7.10 2.52 -10.86
CA SER A 120 -6.21 1.48 -11.39
C SER A 120 -4.74 1.90 -11.43
N PHE A 121 -4.39 3.08 -10.90
CA PHE A 121 -3.04 3.63 -10.94
C PHE A 121 -2.63 4.14 -9.56
N LEU A 122 -1.32 4.11 -9.25
CA LEU A 122 -0.82 4.60 -7.96
C LEU A 122 -1.21 6.06 -7.70
N TRP A 123 -1.19 6.94 -8.70
CA TRP A 123 -1.58 8.34 -8.50
C TRP A 123 -3.02 8.50 -8.00
N MET A 124 -3.93 7.61 -8.42
CA MET A 124 -5.32 7.59 -7.94
C MET A 124 -5.39 7.12 -6.48
N VAL A 125 -4.58 6.11 -6.12
CA VAL A 125 -4.43 5.65 -4.73
C VAL A 125 -3.87 6.78 -3.86
N LYS A 126 -2.85 7.51 -4.33
CA LYS A 126 -2.26 8.65 -3.64
C LYS A 126 -3.29 9.76 -3.42
N PHE A 127 -4.10 10.07 -4.43
CA PHE A 127 -5.20 11.05 -4.34
C PHE A 127 -6.26 10.64 -3.30
N GLU A 128 -6.67 9.37 -3.28
CA GLU A 128 -7.62 8.90 -2.27
C GLU A 128 -6.98 8.84 -0.86
N ALA A 129 -5.69 8.54 -0.75
CA ALA A 129 -4.96 8.59 0.52
C ALA A 129 -4.89 10.02 1.07
N GLU A 130 -4.68 11.02 0.20
CA GLU A 130 -4.77 12.43 0.56
C GLU A 130 -6.19 12.77 1.08
N LYS A 131 -7.24 12.40 0.35
CA LYS A 131 -8.62 12.73 0.76
C LYS A 131 -9.06 12.02 2.05
N LYS A 132 -8.66 10.77 2.24
CA LYS A 132 -9.17 9.91 3.32
C LYS A 132 -8.28 9.88 4.56
N LEU A 133 -6.96 9.94 4.38
CA LEU A 133 -5.98 9.88 5.46
C LEU A 133 -5.28 11.23 5.68
N ARG A 134 -5.49 12.20 4.78
CA ARG A 134 -4.76 13.46 4.75
C ARG A 134 -3.25 13.29 4.64
N ALA A 135 -2.84 12.26 3.88
CA ALA A 135 -1.46 12.01 3.54
C ALA A 135 -0.95 13.08 2.55
N ASP A 136 0.19 13.70 2.86
CA ASP A 136 0.84 14.72 2.02
C ASP A 136 2.29 14.35 1.67
N SER A 137 2.78 13.24 2.22
CA SER A 137 4.16 12.77 2.10
C SER A 137 4.19 11.24 2.13
N TRP A 138 5.31 10.69 1.68
CA TRP A 138 5.53 9.25 1.55
C TRP A 138 6.92 8.92 2.06
N ARG A 139 7.01 8.05 3.07
CA ARG A 139 8.24 7.81 3.84
C ARG A 139 8.62 6.34 3.79
N ALA A 140 9.91 6.03 3.83
CA ALA A 140 10.36 4.63 3.90
C ALA A 140 9.80 3.95 5.17
N TRP A 141 9.44 2.68 5.07
CA TRP A 141 9.14 1.88 6.25
C TRP A 141 10.44 1.64 7.04
N ARG A 142 10.43 2.00 8.34
CA ARG A 142 11.50 1.70 9.31
C ARG A 142 11.63 0.21 9.67
#